data_AF-A0A517QZN1-F1
#
_entry.id   AF-A0A517QZN1-F1
#
_cell.length_a   1.000
_cell.length_b   1.000
_cell.length_c   1.000
_cell.angle_alpha   90.00
_cell.angle_beta   90.00
_cell.angle_gamma   90.00
#
_symmetry.space_group_name_H-M   'P 1'
#
loop_
_entity.id
_entity.type
_entity.pdbx_description
1 polymer ?
#
loop_
_entity_poly.entity_id
_entity_poly.type
_entity_poly.pdbx_seq_one_letter_code
_entity_poly.pdbx_strand_id
1 'polypeptide(L)'
;MNSRTNRVAIVVRMTLVASFPIIASDCIAAPVDPDVAPSLRELVQRSSNALLAVPDENEWRIVRSLRGAGAEFVGRTVRLRNAPARSDAILLRRESLQTHWSDPVPLSKRGASFVINQLESSDDQRLARAARYLLDSDQHVREECFADLSQADFRDVRLIANRLPLDALHRAVARDSIAPHHRRSAGILLGLAAGNDEAKVLINSIGRDKEGLGLGDDGLVAGYLLASGTDGLVELERRFIEERRTPVTTIRAVLAGLDFIRENAADQFRDADLRETMLKIAERPDATDLAAAQLAAWHDWQAVDGLVRIFEANNDRDETRKKAARVAILRYLSACSRCPDPARQFETETARTALAQFERSHPDAARRATVLSGVPTRTSELQ
;
A
#
# COMPACT_ATOMS: atom_id res chain seq x y z
N MET A 1 3.19 63.11 2.93
CA MET A 1 2.60 61.78 3.22
C MET A 1 3.48 60.72 2.57
N ASN A 2 4.41 60.13 3.34
CA ASN A 2 5.32 59.08 2.86
C ASN A 2 4.69 57.71 3.09
N SER A 3 4.38 56.97 2.03
CA SER A 3 4.00 55.56 2.10
C SER A 3 5.28 54.71 2.27
N ARG A 4 5.41 54.09 3.44
CA ARG A 4 6.49 53.13 3.72
C ARG A 4 6.15 51.78 3.09
N THR A 5 6.91 51.41 2.07
CA THR A 5 6.95 50.08 1.48
C THR A 5 7.67 49.13 2.44
N ASN A 6 6.93 48.29 3.17
CA ASN A 6 7.51 47.26 4.02
C ASN A 6 8.02 46.10 3.16
N ARG A 7 9.33 46.07 2.91
CA ARG A 7 10.05 44.92 2.34
C ARG A 7 10.63 44.10 3.48
N VAL A 8 10.34 42.80 3.52
CA VAL A 8 10.96 41.85 4.46
C VAL A 8 11.95 40.98 3.67
N ALA A 9 13.21 41.02 4.06
CA ALA A 9 14.28 40.15 3.53
C ALA A 9 14.56 39.03 4.53
N ILE A 10 14.63 37.78 4.08
CA ILE A 10 14.89 36.60 4.92
C ILE A 10 16.22 35.96 4.50
N VAL A 11 17.20 35.98 5.41
CA VAL A 11 18.52 35.36 5.27
C VAL A 11 18.47 33.93 5.82
N VAL A 12 19.03 32.98 5.08
CA VAL A 12 19.05 31.54 5.41
C VAL A 12 20.36 31.22 6.13
N ARG A 13 20.29 30.58 7.30
CA ARG A 13 21.43 29.97 7.98
C ARG A 13 21.07 28.54 8.34
N MET A 14 21.85 27.59 7.84
CA MET A 14 21.58 26.15 7.90
C MET A 14 22.31 25.58 9.11
N THR A 15 21.59 24.96 10.05
CA THR A 15 22.17 24.20 11.17
C THR A 15 21.61 22.79 11.13
N LEU A 16 22.50 21.83 10.88
CA LEU A 16 22.23 20.39 10.96
C LEU A 16 22.16 19.96 12.42
N VAL A 17 21.07 19.32 12.84
CA VAL A 17 21.02 18.54 14.07
C VAL A 17 20.44 17.17 13.74
N ALA A 18 21.26 16.15 13.97
CA ALA A 18 20.90 14.74 13.87
C ALA A 18 20.12 14.30 15.12
N SER A 19 19.16 13.40 14.97
CA SER A 19 18.56 12.64 16.09
C SER A 19 18.10 11.26 15.63
N PHE A 20 18.36 10.28 16.50
CA PHE A 20 18.25 8.83 16.36
C PHE A 20 16.80 8.29 16.38
N PRO A 21 16.54 7.03 15.93
CA PRO A 21 15.20 6.50 15.77
C PRO A 21 14.64 5.86 17.05
N ILE A 22 13.34 6.04 17.26
CA ILE A 22 12.51 5.27 18.18
C ILE A 22 11.74 4.26 17.31
N ILE A 23 11.93 2.96 17.57
CA ILE A 23 11.24 1.89 16.86
C ILE A 23 9.90 1.65 17.58
N ALA A 24 8.81 2.04 16.93
CA ALA A 24 7.46 1.58 17.26
C ALA A 24 7.11 0.40 16.34
N SER A 25 6.49 -0.62 16.94
CA SER A 25 6.06 -1.84 16.27
C SER A 25 4.67 -1.60 15.68
N ASP A 26 4.63 -1.22 14.40
CA ASP A 26 3.38 -1.11 13.65
C ASP A 26 3.25 -2.30 12.70
N CYS A 27 2.24 -3.14 12.96
CA CYS A 27 1.76 -4.13 12.02
C CYS A 27 0.91 -3.43 10.95
N ILE A 28 1.22 -3.71 9.68
CA ILE A 28 0.33 -3.57 8.51
C ILE A 28 -0.19 -2.15 8.26
N ALA A 29 0.73 -1.23 8.03
CA ALA A 29 0.67 -0.48 6.78
C ALA A 29 1.85 -0.99 5.96
N ALA A 30 1.63 -1.50 4.74
CA ALA A 30 2.75 -1.48 3.79
C ALA A 30 3.33 -0.07 3.86
N PRO A 31 4.66 0.12 3.94
CA PRO A 31 5.23 1.45 3.96
C PRO A 31 4.56 2.21 2.82
N VAL A 32 3.90 3.34 3.14
CA VAL A 32 3.43 4.27 2.12
C VAL A 32 4.60 4.40 1.19
N ASP A 33 4.46 3.88 -0.02
CA ASP A 33 5.53 3.85 -0.99
C ASP A 33 6.08 5.28 -1.01
N PRO A 34 7.36 5.51 -0.67
CA PRO A 34 7.89 6.86 -0.51
C PRO A 34 7.78 7.67 -1.82
N ASP A 35 7.51 7.00 -2.95
CA ASP A 35 7.22 7.59 -4.25
C ASP A 35 5.72 7.94 -4.47
N VAL A 36 4.83 7.59 -3.53
CA VAL A 36 3.43 8.07 -3.51
C VAL A 36 3.45 9.47 -2.93
N ALA A 37 3.62 10.45 -3.82
CA ALA A 37 3.42 11.85 -3.48
C ALA A 37 2.02 12.02 -2.86
N PRO A 38 1.91 12.71 -1.71
CA PRO A 38 0.60 12.97 -1.12
C PRO A 38 -0.25 13.78 -2.10
N SER A 39 -1.55 13.50 -2.14
CA SER A 39 -2.49 14.33 -2.92
C SER A 39 -2.39 15.81 -2.51
N LEU A 40 -2.71 16.75 -3.41
CA LEU A 40 -2.68 18.18 -3.08
C LEU A 40 -3.54 18.52 -1.87
N ARG A 41 -4.70 17.89 -1.74
CA ARG A 41 -5.61 18.03 -0.60
C ARG A 41 -4.94 17.55 0.68
N GLU A 42 -4.28 16.40 0.64
CA GLU A 42 -3.54 15.89 1.78
C GLU A 42 -2.37 16.81 2.15
N LEU A 43 -1.63 17.33 1.17
CA LEU A 43 -0.60 18.33 1.38
C LEU A 43 -1.17 19.59 2.05
N VAL A 44 -2.34 20.05 1.61
CA VAL A 44 -3.06 21.16 2.24
C VAL A 44 -3.44 20.78 3.67
N GLN A 45 -4.02 19.60 3.90
CA GLN A 45 -4.50 19.16 5.21
C GLN A 45 -3.38 18.94 6.24
N ARG A 46 -2.21 18.50 5.81
CA ARG A 46 -1.02 18.34 6.66
C ARG A 46 -0.33 19.68 6.97
N SER A 47 -0.70 20.76 6.29
CA SER A 47 -0.08 22.08 6.46
C SER A 47 -0.72 22.88 7.59
N SER A 48 0.08 23.68 8.30
CA SER A 48 -0.43 24.75 9.17
C SER A 48 -1.06 25.87 8.36
N ASN A 49 -0.44 26.26 7.23
CA ASN A 49 -1.09 27.11 6.24
C ASN A 49 -0.84 26.62 4.82
N ALA A 50 -1.85 26.84 3.99
CA ALA A 50 -1.78 26.63 2.55
C ALA A 50 -2.40 27.82 1.83
N LEU A 51 -1.70 28.35 0.84
CA LEU A 51 -2.09 29.50 0.05
C LEU A 51 -2.05 29.14 -1.45
N LEU A 52 -3.04 29.63 -2.18
CA LEU A 52 -3.05 29.58 -3.64
C LEU A 52 -2.66 30.95 -4.17
N ALA A 53 -1.69 30.98 -5.07
CA ALA A 53 -1.30 32.20 -5.78
C ALA A 53 -1.33 31.99 -7.30
N VAL A 54 -1.55 33.08 -8.04
CA VAL A 54 -1.56 33.11 -9.50
C VAL A 54 -0.50 34.07 -10.01
N PRO A 55 -0.01 33.91 -11.25
CA PRO A 55 0.98 34.83 -11.83
C PRO A 55 0.46 36.27 -11.84
N ASP A 56 1.33 37.21 -11.47
CA ASP A 56 1.08 38.65 -11.51
C ASP A 56 2.37 39.37 -11.94
N GLU A 57 2.50 39.64 -13.24
CA GLU A 57 3.72 40.10 -13.89
C GLU A 57 4.94 39.22 -13.57
N ASN A 58 5.87 39.72 -12.74
CA ASN A 58 7.09 39.03 -12.30
C ASN A 58 6.97 38.48 -10.86
N GLU A 59 5.77 38.52 -10.29
CA GLU A 59 5.46 38.09 -8.94
C GLU A 59 4.27 37.12 -8.94
N TRP A 60 3.86 36.68 -7.76
CA TRP A 60 2.72 35.79 -7.57
C TRP A 60 1.74 36.44 -6.61
N ARG A 61 0.50 36.68 -7.05
CA ARG A 61 -0.54 37.26 -6.22
C ARG A 61 -1.31 36.17 -5.50
N ILE A 62 -1.38 36.27 -4.18
CA ILE A 62 -2.13 35.33 -3.35
C ILE A 62 -3.61 35.62 -3.53
N VAL A 63 -4.34 34.64 -4.09
CA VAL A 63 -5.77 34.79 -4.40
C VAL A 63 -6.65 34.11 -3.37
N ARG A 64 -6.12 33.13 -2.63
CA ARG A 64 -6.93 32.36 -1.68
C ARG A 64 -6.08 31.75 -0.56
N SER A 65 -6.62 31.75 0.65
CA SER A 65 -6.15 30.90 1.74
C SER A 65 -6.96 29.60 1.73
N LEU A 66 -6.26 28.46 1.62
CA LEU A 66 -6.87 27.13 1.60
C LEU A 66 -6.89 26.50 2.99
N ARG A 67 -5.96 26.91 3.87
CA ARG A 67 -5.90 26.47 5.27
C ARG A 67 -5.16 27.46 6.17
N GLY A 68 -5.54 27.48 7.45
CA GLY A 68 -4.87 28.24 8.51
C GLY A 68 -5.21 29.73 8.50
N ALA A 69 -4.50 30.50 9.33
CA ALA A 69 -4.62 31.96 9.40
C ALA A 69 -3.95 32.65 8.20
N GLY A 70 -4.34 32.29 6.97
CA GLY A 70 -3.74 32.79 5.75
C GLY A 70 -4.51 33.95 5.09
N ALA A 71 -5.69 34.29 5.62
CA ALA A 71 -6.58 35.30 5.05
C ALA A 71 -5.90 36.69 4.96
N GLU A 72 -5.01 37.03 5.90
CA GLU A 72 -4.27 38.29 5.90
C GLU A 72 -3.31 38.47 4.70
N PHE A 73 -2.96 37.37 4.03
CA PHE A 73 -2.07 37.38 2.88
C PHE A 73 -2.82 37.49 1.55
N VAL A 74 -4.14 37.29 1.54
CA VAL A 74 -4.94 37.38 0.31
C VAL A 74 -4.88 38.81 -0.26
N GLY A 75 -4.60 38.91 -1.56
CA GLY A 75 -4.37 40.17 -2.27
C GLY A 75 -2.92 40.65 -2.26
N ARG A 76 -2.04 40.07 -1.43
CA ARG A 76 -0.60 40.41 -1.45
C ARG A 76 0.14 39.69 -2.57
N THR A 77 1.22 40.29 -3.05
CA THR A 77 2.14 39.66 -3.99
C THR A 77 3.36 39.09 -3.26
N VAL A 78 3.92 38.01 -3.79
CA VAL A 78 5.13 37.36 -3.29
C VAL A 78 6.10 37.09 -4.42
N ARG A 79 7.41 37.29 -4.14
CA ARG A 79 8.49 36.82 -5.00
C ARG A 79 9.03 35.51 -4.51
N LEU A 80 9.21 34.57 -5.42
CA LEU A 80 9.74 33.24 -5.14
C LEU A 80 11.16 33.16 -5.68
N ARG A 81 12.06 32.55 -4.90
CA ARG A 81 13.43 32.29 -5.36
C ARG A 81 13.45 31.21 -6.44
N ASN A 82 12.59 30.21 -6.27
CA ASN A 82 12.45 29.05 -7.16
C ASN A 82 11.06 29.08 -7.81
N ALA A 83 10.75 30.16 -8.55
CA ALA A 83 9.49 30.23 -9.27
C ALA A 83 9.46 29.17 -10.39
N PRO A 84 8.38 28.37 -10.53
CA PRO A 84 8.25 27.46 -11.65
C PRO A 84 8.22 28.25 -12.96
N ALA A 85 8.90 27.75 -14.00
CA ALA A 85 9.10 28.48 -15.25
C ALA A 85 7.79 28.83 -15.98
N ARG A 86 6.76 27.98 -15.86
CA ARG A 86 5.40 28.20 -16.39
C ARG A 86 4.38 27.46 -15.53
N SER A 87 3.42 28.17 -14.94
CA SER A 87 2.27 27.58 -14.24
C SER A 87 1.10 28.57 -14.19
N ASP A 88 -0.13 28.07 -14.22
CA ASP A 88 -1.32 28.92 -14.11
C ASP A 88 -1.60 29.35 -12.66
N ALA A 89 -1.17 28.53 -11.71
CA ALA A 89 -1.24 28.79 -10.28
C ALA A 89 -0.12 28.02 -9.56
N ILE A 90 0.08 28.37 -8.29
CA ILE A 90 0.98 27.65 -7.39
C ILE A 90 0.32 27.45 -6.03
N LEU A 91 0.66 26.33 -5.40
CA LEU A 91 0.34 26.04 -4.02
C LEU A 91 1.57 26.28 -3.15
N LEU A 92 1.45 27.21 -2.20
CA LEU A 92 2.46 27.52 -1.19
C LEU A 92 2.01 26.95 0.16
N ARG A 93 2.90 26.22 0.83
CA ARG A 93 2.57 25.51 2.08
C ARG A 93 3.58 25.82 3.17
N ARG A 94 3.16 25.73 4.43
CA ARG A 94 4.05 25.63 5.59
C ARG A 94 3.52 24.55 6.53
N GLU A 95 4.39 23.62 6.92
CA GLU A 95 4.02 22.50 7.80
C GLU A 95 3.73 23.00 9.22
N SER A 96 4.57 23.92 9.71
CA SER A 96 4.37 24.65 10.97
C SER A 96 4.47 26.17 10.78
N LEU A 97 4.04 26.93 11.78
CA LEU A 97 4.23 28.39 11.80
C LEU A 97 5.71 28.80 11.93
N GLN A 98 6.55 27.90 12.43
CA GLN A 98 7.99 28.13 12.65
C GLN A 98 8.85 27.67 11.46
N THR A 99 8.30 26.85 10.57
CA THR A 99 8.99 26.39 9.35
C THR A 99 8.90 27.41 8.23
N HIS A 100 9.91 27.41 7.36
CA HIS A 100 9.86 28.15 6.11
C HIS A 100 8.73 27.63 5.20
N TRP A 101 8.32 28.47 4.25
CA TRP A 101 7.44 28.02 3.17
C TRP A 101 8.12 26.93 2.36
N SER A 102 7.37 25.91 1.97
CA SER A 102 7.83 24.83 1.08
C SER A 102 8.16 25.37 -0.30
N ASP A 103 8.84 24.56 -1.11
CA ASP A 103 8.92 24.84 -2.54
C ASP A 103 7.51 24.93 -3.15
N PRO A 104 7.29 25.86 -4.11
CA PRO A 104 5.99 26.03 -4.74
C PRO A 104 5.61 24.78 -5.54
N VAL A 105 4.39 24.28 -5.34
CA VAL A 105 3.87 23.20 -6.18
C VAL A 105 3.17 23.84 -7.39
N PRO A 106 3.64 23.61 -8.63
CA PRO A 106 3.05 24.18 -9.83
C PRO A 106 1.71 23.51 -10.14
N LEU A 107 0.69 24.33 -10.43
CA LEU A 107 -0.66 23.88 -10.75
C LEU A 107 -1.12 24.44 -12.09
N SER A 108 -1.91 23.65 -12.82
CA SER A 108 -2.75 24.17 -13.89
C SER A 108 -3.99 24.87 -13.29
N LYS A 109 -4.69 25.65 -14.12
CA LYS A 109 -5.98 26.23 -13.73
C LYS A 109 -7.01 25.15 -13.35
N ARG A 110 -6.96 24.00 -14.03
CA ARG A 110 -7.86 22.86 -13.80
C ARG A 110 -7.56 22.20 -12.46
N GLY A 111 -6.30 21.86 -12.19
CA GLY A 111 -5.87 21.26 -10.93
C GLY A 111 -6.16 22.17 -9.73
N ALA A 112 -5.87 23.47 -9.82
CA ALA A 112 -6.18 24.45 -8.78
C ALA A 112 -7.68 24.55 -8.48
N SER A 113 -8.52 24.58 -9.52
CA SER A 113 -9.98 24.62 -9.35
C SER A 113 -10.51 23.31 -8.75
N PHE A 114 -9.92 22.17 -9.15
CA PHE A 114 -10.33 20.86 -8.66
C PHE A 114 -10.03 20.69 -7.17
N VAL A 115 -8.80 20.98 -6.72
CA VAL A 115 -8.45 20.84 -5.29
C VAL A 115 -9.26 21.78 -4.39
N ILE A 116 -9.55 22.99 -4.86
CA ILE A 116 -10.48 23.91 -4.15
C ILE A 116 -11.83 23.24 -3.94
N ASN A 117 -12.41 22.71 -5.03
CA ASN A 117 -13.71 22.08 -4.95
C ASN A 117 -13.66 20.83 -4.07
N GLN A 118 -12.56 20.06 -4.08
CA GLN A 118 -12.40 18.87 -3.23
C GLN A 118 -12.34 19.22 -1.74
N LEU A 119 -11.63 20.28 -1.36
CA LEU A 119 -11.54 20.74 0.03
C LEU A 119 -12.90 21.16 0.62
N GLU A 120 -13.84 21.56 -0.23
CA GLU A 120 -15.18 22.01 0.17
C GLU A 120 -16.24 20.90 0.07
N SER A 121 -15.90 19.73 -0.48
CA SER A 121 -16.87 18.69 -0.81
C SER A 121 -16.98 17.61 0.27
N SER A 122 -18.19 17.08 0.46
CA SER A 122 -18.41 15.91 1.31
C SER A 122 -17.80 14.65 0.69
N ASP A 123 -17.57 13.63 1.49
CA ASP A 123 -16.92 12.38 1.08
C ASP A 123 -17.63 11.73 -0.12
N ASP A 124 -18.97 11.65 -0.09
CA ASP A 124 -19.78 11.16 -1.21
C ASP A 124 -19.57 11.95 -2.52
N GLN A 125 -19.49 13.28 -2.40
CA GLN A 125 -19.25 14.15 -3.56
C GLN A 125 -17.85 13.94 -4.12
N ARG A 126 -16.85 13.74 -3.25
CA ARG A 126 -15.47 13.46 -3.65
C ARG A 126 -15.40 12.11 -4.36
N LEU A 127 -16.00 11.08 -3.79
CA LEU A 127 -16.06 9.73 -4.35
C LEU A 127 -16.74 9.70 -5.73
N ALA A 128 -17.89 10.39 -5.87
CA ALA A 128 -18.59 10.51 -7.15
C ALA A 128 -17.76 11.25 -8.22
N ARG A 129 -17.00 12.28 -7.83
CA ARG A 129 -16.07 12.96 -8.74
C ARG A 129 -14.86 12.11 -9.07
N ALA A 130 -14.33 11.37 -8.09
CA ALA A 130 -13.19 10.48 -8.28
C ALA A 130 -13.48 9.42 -9.34
N ALA A 131 -14.66 8.79 -9.28
CA ALA A 131 -15.14 7.90 -10.34
C ALA A 131 -15.14 8.60 -11.71
N ARG A 132 -15.61 9.84 -11.79
CA ARG A 132 -15.74 10.57 -13.05
C ARG A 132 -14.41 11.03 -13.66
N TYR A 133 -13.46 11.44 -12.82
CA TYR A 133 -12.23 12.12 -13.25
C TYR A 133 -10.96 11.30 -13.00
N LEU A 134 -11.09 10.00 -12.72
CA LEU A 134 -9.98 9.10 -12.40
C LEU A 134 -8.80 9.19 -13.37
N LEU A 135 -9.08 9.27 -14.69
CA LEU A 135 -8.07 9.40 -15.74
C LEU A 135 -8.12 10.75 -16.47
N ASP A 136 -8.41 11.81 -15.74
CA ASP A 136 -8.32 13.18 -16.27
C ASP A 136 -6.96 13.43 -16.95
N SER A 137 -6.89 14.32 -17.94
CA SER A 137 -5.61 14.69 -18.55
C SER A 137 -4.68 15.42 -17.57
N ASP A 138 -5.25 16.12 -16.61
CA ASP A 138 -4.50 16.82 -15.57
C ASP A 138 -3.99 15.86 -14.49
N GLN A 139 -2.68 15.86 -14.25
CA GLN A 139 -2.04 14.96 -13.30
C GLN A 139 -2.57 15.14 -11.87
N HIS A 140 -2.71 16.38 -11.41
CA HIS A 140 -3.18 16.67 -10.06
C HIS A 140 -4.62 16.22 -9.85
N VAL A 141 -5.46 16.36 -10.88
CA VAL A 141 -6.84 15.84 -10.84
C VAL A 141 -6.85 14.32 -10.71
N ARG A 142 -6.02 13.59 -11.48
CA ARG A 142 -5.93 12.13 -11.37
C ARG A 142 -5.47 11.69 -9.99
N GLU A 143 -4.39 12.29 -9.48
CA GLU A 143 -3.80 11.95 -8.18
C GLU A 143 -4.80 12.18 -7.04
N GLU A 144 -5.58 13.27 -7.07
CA GLU A 144 -6.68 13.49 -6.13
C GLU A 144 -7.74 12.39 -6.21
N CYS A 145 -8.16 12.01 -7.41
CA CYS A 145 -9.19 10.99 -7.61
C CYS A 145 -8.71 9.60 -7.13
N PHE A 146 -7.47 9.24 -7.43
CA PHE A 146 -6.87 8.00 -6.94
C PHE A 146 -6.72 8.00 -5.41
N ALA A 147 -6.33 9.13 -4.81
CA ALA A 147 -6.25 9.26 -3.36
C ALA A 147 -7.63 9.12 -2.71
N ASP A 148 -8.67 9.76 -3.25
CA ASP A 148 -10.05 9.62 -2.76
C ASP A 148 -10.52 8.15 -2.77
N LEU A 149 -10.29 7.44 -3.88
CA LEU A 149 -10.70 6.04 -3.99
C LEU A 149 -9.87 5.10 -3.10
N SER A 150 -8.57 5.40 -2.92
CA SER A 150 -7.69 4.58 -2.08
C SER A 150 -7.95 4.77 -0.58
N GLN A 151 -8.48 5.93 -0.18
CA GLN A 151 -8.79 6.24 1.22
C GLN A 151 -10.23 5.92 1.61
N ALA A 152 -11.13 5.73 0.63
CA ALA A 152 -12.52 5.41 0.88
C ALA A 152 -12.68 3.99 1.45
N ASP A 153 -13.73 3.78 2.26
CA ASP A 153 -14.11 2.43 2.68
C ASP A 153 -14.46 1.60 1.43
N PHE A 154 -13.93 0.39 1.36
CA PHE A 154 -14.16 -0.51 0.23
C PHE A 154 -15.66 -0.73 -0.06
N ARG A 155 -16.50 -0.74 0.97
CA ARG A 155 -17.96 -0.86 0.85
C ARG A 155 -18.55 0.29 0.03
N ASP A 156 -18.09 1.51 0.25
CA ASP A 156 -18.57 2.70 -0.47
C ASP A 156 -18.07 2.70 -1.91
N VAL A 157 -16.82 2.29 -2.13
CA VAL A 157 -16.27 2.11 -3.49
C VAL A 157 -17.08 1.06 -4.27
N ARG A 158 -17.49 -0.04 -3.62
CA ARG A 158 -18.33 -1.06 -4.24
C ARG A 158 -19.70 -0.53 -4.67
N LEU A 159 -20.29 0.40 -3.91
CA LEU A 159 -21.60 1.00 -4.25
C LEU A 159 -21.56 1.88 -5.51
N ILE A 160 -20.38 2.39 -5.89
CA ILE A 160 -20.21 3.21 -7.08
C ILE A 160 -19.59 2.45 -8.26
N ALA A 161 -19.38 1.14 -8.13
CA ALA A 161 -18.68 0.33 -9.13
C ALA A 161 -19.28 0.46 -10.55
N ASN A 162 -20.61 0.49 -10.65
CA ASN A 162 -21.33 0.64 -11.92
C ASN A 162 -21.21 2.02 -12.58
N ARG A 163 -20.59 2.99 -11.89
CA ARG A 163 -20.31 4.34 -12.42
C ARG A 163 -18.86 4.52 -12.79
N LEU A 164 -18.02 3.51 -12.56
CA LEU A 164 -16.61 3.57 -12.87
C LEU A 164 -16.39 3.58 -14.40
N PRO A 165 -15.41 4.35 -14.89
CA PRO A 165 -15.19 4.51 -16.32
C PRO A 165 -14.40 3.31 -16.85
N LEU A 166 -15.12 2.25 -17.26
CA LEU A 166 -14.54 0.97 -17.66
C LEU A 166 -13.44 1.09 -18.73
N ASP A 167 -13.71 1.83 -19.83
CA ASP A 167 -12.74 2.10 -20.89
C ASP A 167 -11.46 2.76 -20.39
N ALA A 168 -11.61 3.62 -19.39
CA ALA A 168 -10.48 4.32 -18.78
C ALA A 168 -9.65 3.32 -17.99
N LEU A 169 -10.28 2.53 -17.12
CA LEU A 169 -9.62 1.50 -16.31
C LEU A 169 -8.87 0.46 -17.16
N HIS A 170 -9.46 0.00 -18.26
CA HIS A 170 -8.79 -0.86 -19.24
C HIS A 170 -7.50 -0.21 -19.77
N ARG A 171 -7.57 1.06 -20.17
CA ARG A 171 -6.38 1.80 -20.64
C ARG A 171 -5.33 1.99 -19.54
N ALA A 172 -5.73 2.14 -18.28
CA ALA A 172 -4.79 2.26 -17.17
C ALA A 172 -4.04 0.95 -16.92
N VAL A 173 -4.76 -0.17 -16.84
CA VAL A 173 -4.17 -1.51 -16.63
C VAL A 173 -3.25 -1.91 -17.79
N ALA A 174 -3.61 -1.56 -19.03
CA ALA A 174 -2.82 -1.88 -20.21
C ALA A 174 -1.57 -1.00 -20.43
N ARG A 175 -1.40 0.09 -19.66
CA ARG A 175 -0.26 1.01 -19.82
C ARG A 175 0.92 0.57 -18.95
N ASP A 176 2.05 0.29 -19.59
CA ASP A 176 3.30 -0.04 -18.90
C ASP A 176 3.93 1.14 -18.14
N SER A 177 3.48 2.38 -18.41
CA SER A 177 4.08 3.61 -17.89
C SER A 177 3.29 4.27 -16.76
N ILE A 178 2.28 3.58 -16.21
CA ILE A 178 1.49 4.12 -15.11
C ILE A 178 2.20 3.83 -13.78
N ALA A 179 2.16 4.79 -12.85
CA ALA A 179 2.76 4.61 -11.53
C ALA A 179 2.17 3.38 -10.81
N PRO A 180 2.96 2.64 -10.00
CA PRO A 180 2.50 1.41 -9.37
C PRO A 180 1.22 1.51 -8.55
N HIS A 181 1.07 2.56 -7.74
CA HIS A 181 -0.13 2.78 -6.93
C HIS A 181 -1.38 3.04 -7.79
N HIS A 182 -1.22 3.72 -8.92
CA HIS A 182 -2.28 3.90 -9.90
C HIS A 182 -2.63 2.58 -10.60
N ARG A 183 -1.63 1.74 -10.91
CA ARG A 183 -1.84 0.38 -11.46
C ARG A 183 -2.63 -0.49 -10.47
N ARG A 184 -2.22 -0.50 -9.20
CA ARG A 184 -2.91 -1.20 -8.11
C ARG A 184 -4.38 -0.79 -8.04
N SER A 185 -4.61 0.51 -7.94
CA SER A 185 -5.95 1.08 -7.83
C SER A 185 -6.80 0.77 -9.06
N ALA A 186 -6.23 0.93 -10.26
CA ALA A 186 -6.94 0.62 -11.51
C ALA A 186 -7.30 -0.86 -11.61
N GLY A 187 -6.44 -1.77 -11.14
CA GLY A 187 -6.73 -3.20 -11.07
C GLY A 187 -7.95 -3.53 -10.21
N ILE A 188 -7.96 -3.04 -8.97
CA ILE A 188 -9.06 -3.26 -8.03
C ILE A 188 -10.36 -2.68 -8.59
N LEU A 189 -10.32 -1.43 -9.06
CA LEU A 189 -11.49 -0.74 -9.60
C LEU A 189 -12.02 -1.42 -10.87
N LEU A 190 -11.14 -1.93 -11.74
CA LEU A 190 -11.55 -2.70 -12.91
C LEU A 190 -12.24 -3.99 -12.49
N GLY A 191 -11.71 -4.70 -11.50
CA GLY A 191 -12.33 -5.90 -10.93
C GLY A 191 -13.69 -5.67 -10.30
N LEU A 192 -13.89 -4.53 -9.66
CA LEU A 192 -15.20 -4.13 -9.10
C LEU A 192 -16.23 -3.80 -10.19
N ALA A 193 -15.79 -3.16 -11.27
CA ALA A 193 -16.64 -2.80 -12.40
C ALA A 193 -16.86 -3.96 -13.40
N ALA A 194 -16.18 -5.09 -13.21
CA ALA A 194 -15.97 -6.15 -14.19
C ALA A 194 -17.18 -7.06 -14.44
N GLY A 195 -17.18 -7.64 -15.64
CA GLY A 195 -17.71 -8.98 -15.92
C GLY A 195 -16.60 -9.97 -16.31
N ASN A 196 -16.97 -11.10 -16.93
CA ASN A 196 -16.04 -12.19 -17.25
C ASN A 196 -14.87 -11.79 -18.20
N ASP A 197 -15.05 -10.78 -19.04
CA ASP A 197 -14.01 -10.36 -19.99
C ASP A 197 -12.92 -9.50 -19.34
N GLU A 198 -13.28 -8.66 -18.36
CA GLU A 198 -12.33 -7.91 -17.53
C GLU A 198 -11.44 -8.83 -16.70
N ALA A 199 -12.00 -9.92 -16.16
CA ALA A 199 -11.21 -10.93 -15.44
C ALA A 199 -10.05 -11.45 -16.30
N LYS A 200 -10.31 -11.72 -17.60
CA LYS A 200 -9.27 -12.14 -18.55
C LYS A 200 -8.22 -11.06 -18.79
N VAL A 201 -8.63 -9.79 -18.85
CA VAL A 201 -7.68 -8.67 -19.00
C VAL A 201 -6.77 -8.58 -17.77
N LEU A 202 -7.34 -8.69 -16.57
CA LEU A 202 -6.62 -8.59 -15.31
C LEU A 202 -5.61 -9.72 -15.14
N ILE A 203 -6.03 -10.99 -15.24
CA ILE A 203 -5.12 -12.14 -15.10
C ILE A 203 -3.99 -12.10 -16.14
N ASN A 204 -4.28 -11.61 -17.35
CA ASN A 204 -3.28 -11.51 -18.39
C ASN A 204 -2.27 -10.39 -18.17
N SER A 205 -2.61 -9.39 -17.35
CA SER A 205 -1.76 -8.21 -17.10
C SER A 205 -0.80 -8.40 -15.94
N ILE A 206 -1.05 -9.37 -15.04
CA ILE A 206 -0.16 -9.72 -13.93
C ILE A 206 1.20 -10.19 -14.47
N GLY A 207 2.28 -9.67 -13.89
CA GLY A 207 3.66 -9.99 -14.24
C GLY A 207 4.16 -9.37 -15.55
N ARG A 208 3.43 -8.40 -16.12
CA ARG A 208 3.84 -7.68 -17.35
C ARG A 208 4.60 -6.39 -17.10
N ASP A 209 4.93 -6.07 -15.87
CA ASP A 209 5.65 -4.83 -15.58
C ASP A 209 7.06 -4.88 -16.18
N LYS A 210 7.46 -3.81 -16.88
CA LYS A 210 8.73 -3.77 -17.62
C LYS A 210 9.96 -3.92 -16.74
N GLU A 211 9.84 -3.50 -15.48
CA GLU A 211 10.91 -3.56 -14.50
C GLU A 211 10.97 -4.93 -13.79
N GLY A 212 9.95 -5.78 -13.95
CA GLY A 212 9.86 -7.10 -13.32
C GLY A 212 9.77 -7.08 -11.79
N LEU A 213 9.45 -5.91 -11.22
CA LEU A 213 9.37 -5.67 -9.78
C LEU A 213 8.00 -6.07 -9.21
N GLY A 214 7.00 -6.30 -10.06
CA GLY A 214 5.63 -6.65 -9.69
C GLY A 214 4.87 -5.53 -8.98
N LEU A 215 5.31 -4.28 -9.10
CA LEU A 215 4.74 -3.17 -8.34
C LEU A 215 3.33 -2.83 -8.84
N GLY A 216 2.35 -2.95 -7.95
CA GLY A 216 0.93 -2.71 -8.23
C GLY A 216 0.19 -3.90 -8.85
N ASP A 217 0.86 -5.02 -9.11
CA ASP A 217 0.23 -6.24 -9.62
C ASP A 217 -0.67 -6.91 -8.58
N ASP A 218 -0.46 -6.63 -7.30
CA ASP A 218 -1.33 -7.06 -6.21
C ASP A 218 -2.77 -6.54 -6.37
N GLY A 219 -2.92 -5.31 -6.88
CA GLY A 219 -4.24 -4.77 -7.22
C GLY A 219 -4.84 -5.43 -8.47
N LEU A 220 -4.02 -5.92 -9.40
CA LEU A 220 -4.50 -6.72 -10.53
C LEU A 220 -4.97 -8.10 -10.08
N VAL A 221 -4.24 -8.74 -9.13
CA VAL A 221 -4.64 -10.01 -8.51
C VAL A 221 -5.96 -9.84 -7.76
N ALA A 222 -6.05 -8.83 -6.88
CA ALA A 222 -7.27 -8.53 -6.15
C ALA A 222 -8.45 -8.24 -7.08
N GLY A 223 -8.25 -7.38 -8.09
CA GLY A 223 -9.27 -7.10 -9.09
C GLY A 223 -9.72 -8.35 -9.85
N TYR A 224 -8.78 -9.21 -10.24
CA TYR A 224 -9.10 -10.47 -10.93
C TYR A 224 -9.98 -11.37 -10.05
N LEU A 225 -9.63 -11.54 -8.78
CA LEU A 225 -10.39 -12.35 -7.84
C LEU A 225 -11.77 -11.75 -7.55
N LEU A 226 -11.89 -10.43 -7.41
CA LEU A 226 -13.20 -9.77 -7.29
C LEU A 226 -14.10 -10.03 -8.51
N ALA A 227 -13.51 -10.09 -9.71
CA ALA A 227 -14.26 -10.32 -10.95
C ALA A 227 -14.64 -11.78 -11.18
N SER A 228 -13.81 -12.72 -10.71
CA SER A 228 -13.94 -14.16 -11.00
C SER A 228 -14.46 -14.99 -9.83
N GLY A 229 -14.53 -14.42 -8.62
CA GLY A 229 -14.91 -15.13 -7.40
C GLY A 229 -13.97 -16.29 -7.08
N THR A 230 -14.47 -17.27 -6.33
CA THR A 230 -13.68 -18.41 -5.85
C THR A 230 -13.06 -19.24 -6.97
N ASP A 231 -13.75 -19.39 -8.11
CA ASP A 231 -13.23 -20.11 -9.29
C ASP A 231 -11.95 -19.46 -9.84
N GLY A 232 -11.77 -18.16 -9.60
CA GLY A 232 -10.57 -17.43 -9.94
C GLY A 232 -9.30 -18.00 -9.31
N LEU A 233 -9.39 -18.53 -8.09
CA LEU A 233 -8.25 -19.09 -7.36
C LEU A 233 -7.59 -20.23 -8.13
N VAL A 234 -8.37 -21.11 -8.76
CA VAL A 234 -7.85 -22.27 -9.49
C VAL A 234 -6.93 -21.84 -10.64
N GLU A 235 -7.37 -20.86 -11.44
CA GLU A 235 -6.55 -20.37 -12.55
C GLU A 235 -5.36 -19.52 -12.06
N LEU A 236 -5.52 -18.77 -10.96
CA LEU A 236 -4.43 -18.03 -10.33
C LEU A 236 -3.32 -18.98 -9.85
N GLU A 237 -3.71 -20.06 -9.18
CA GLU A 237 -2.83 -21.13 -8.71
C GLU A 237 -2.08 -21.76 -9.86
N ARG A 238 -2.80 -22.24 -10.87
CA ARG A 238 -2.23 -22.90 -12.04
C ARG A 238 -1.22 -22.01 -12.78
N ARG A 239 -1.55 -20.72 -12.94
CA ARG A 239 -0.77 -19.81 -13.78
C ARG A 239 0.47 -19.25 -13.08
N PHE A 240 0.37 -18.95 -11.78
CA PHE A 240 1.42 -18.23 -11.08
C PHE A 240 2.05 -19.04 -9.94
N ILE A 241 1.28 -19.85 -9.22
CA ILE A 241 1.79 -20.56 -8.04
C ILE A 241 2.47 -21.87 -8.47
N GLU A 242 1.78 -22.69 -9.26
CA GLU A 242 2.28 -23.99 -9.75
C GLU A 242 3.42 -23.83 -10.77
N GLU A 243 3.39 -22.76 -11.57
CA GLU A 243 4.49 -22.41 -12.47
C GLU A 243 5.72 -21.98 -11.67
N ARG A 244 6.68 -22.90 -11.52
CA ARG A 244 7.90 -22.69 -10.72
C ARG A 244 8.82 -21.60 -11.28
N ARG A 245 8.66 -21.22 -12.54
CA ARG A 245 9.39 -20.10 -13.16
C ARG A 245 8.80 -18.73 -12.85
N THR A 246 7.60 -18.66 -12.28
CA THR A 246 7.01 -17.39 -11.86
C THR A 246 7.95 -16.69 -10.88
N PRO A 247 8.34 -15.43 -11.15
CA PRO A 247 9.20 -14.67 -10.25
C PRO A 247 8.59 -14.51 -8.86
N VAL A 248 9.43 -14.51 -7.83
CA VAL A 248 8.99 -14.29 -6.44
C VAL A 248 8.32 -12.93 -6.26
N THR A 249 8.64 -11.93 -7.08
CA THR A 249 7.97 -10.61 -7.10
C THR A 249 6.49 -10.74 -7.45
N THR A 250 6.16 -11.55 -8.46
CA THR A 250 4.77 -11.89 -8.80
C THR A 250 4.09 -12.70 -7.70
N ILE A 251 4.79 -13.64 -7.06
CA ILE A 251 4.24 -14.38 -5.91
C ILE A 251 3.93 -13.44 -4.73
N ARG A 252 4.77 -12.44 -4.47
CA ARG A 252 4.50 -11.40 -3.47
C ARG A 252 3.27 -10.58 -3.81
N ALA A 253 3.08 -10.24 -5.09
CA ALA A 253 1.86 -9.59 -5.55
C ALA A 253 0.62 -10.47 -5.33
N VAL A 254 0.72 -11.78 -5.59
CA VAL A 254 -0.34 -12.75 -5.30
C VAL A 254 -0.69 -12.76 -3.81
N LEU A 255 0.32 -12.86 -2.94
CA LEU A 255 0.13 -12.82 -1.48
C LEU A 255 -0.61 -11.55 -1.02
N ALA A 256 -0.16 -10.37 -1.48
CA ALA A 256 -0.78 -9.10 -1.14
C ALA A 256 -2.20 -8.96 -1.71
N GLY A 257 -2.47 -9.53 -2.88
CA GLY A 257 -3.82 -9.60 -3.45
C GLY A 257 -4.76 -10.48 -2.62
N LEU A 258 -4.29 -11.64 -2.16
CA LEU A 258 -5.08 -12.53 -1.28
C LEU A 258 -5.38 -11.88 0.08
N ASP A 259 -4.43 -11.13 0.63
CA ASP A 259 -4.61 -10.34 1.87
C ASP A 259 -5.72 -9.32 1.73
N PHE A 260 -5.70 -8.54 0.63
CA PHE A 260 -6.77 -7.61 0.31
C PHE A 260 -8.12 -8.30 0.21
N ILE A 261 -8.20 -9.45 -0.49
CA ILE A 261 -9.45 -10.20 -0.67
C ILE A 261 -9.99 -10.70 0.67
N ARG A 262 -9.14 -11.24 1.54
CA ARG A 262 -9.55 -11.71 2.87
C ARG A 262 -10.16 -10.57 3.69
N GLU A 263 -9.57 -9.39 3.66
CA GLU A 263 -10.03 -8.23 4.43
C GLU A 263 -11.31 -7.62 3.87
N ASN A 264 -11.42 -7.52 2.53
CA ASN A 264 -12.41 -6.67 1.87
C ASN A 264 -13.54 -7.44 1.18
N ALA A 265 -13.35 -8.73 0.90
CA ALA A 265 -14.29 -9.57 0.14
C ALA A 265 -14.56 -10.92 0.82
N ALA A 266 -14.59 -10.93 2.17
CA ALA A 266 -14.94 -12.10 2.98
C ALA A 266 -16.36 -12.64 2.71
N ASP A 267 -17.23 -11.86 2.06
CA ASP A 267 -18.54 -12.29 1.58
C ASP A 267 -18.47 -13.18 0.33
N GLN A 268 -17.35 -13.17 -0.40
CA GLN A 268 -17.15 -13.94 -1.64
C GLN A 268 -16.17 -15.10 -1.48
N PHE A 269 -15.27 -15.05 -0.50
CA PHE A 269 -14.21 -16.03 -0.31
C PHE A 269 -14.24 -16.61 1.10
N ARG A 270 -14.16 -17.93 1.20
CA ARG A 270 -14.02 -18.60 2.50
C ARG A 270 -12.56 -18.60 2.91
N ASP A 271 -12.29 -18.41 4.19
CA ASP A 271 -10.94 -18.51 4.76
C ASP A 271 -10.24 -19.84 4.40
N ALA A 272 -11.01 -20.93 4.30
CA ALA A 272 -10.48 -22.23 3.91
C ALA A 272 -9.89 -22.26 2.49
N ASP A 273 -10.52 -21.60 1.53
CA ASP A 273 -10.06 -21.56 0.12
C ASP A 273 -8.79 -20.71 0.00
N LEU A 274 -8.76 -19.58 0.69
CA LEU A 274 -7.58 -18.70 0.76
C LEU A 274 -6.41 -19.42 1.47
N ARG A 275 -6.68 -20.15 2.56
CA ARG A 275 -5.67 -20.95 3.26
C ARG A 275 -5.08 -22.03 2.36
N GLU A 276 -5.90 -22.73 1.59
CA GLU A 276 -5.42 -23.76 0.66
C GLU A 276 -4.48 -23.14 -0.38
N THR A 277 -4.87 -22.01 -0.96
CA THR A 277 -4.04 -21.25 -1.90
C THR A 277 -2.70 -20.85 -1.23
N MET A 278 -2.75 -20.34 0.00
CA MET A 278 -1.56 -19.97 0.79
C MET A 278 -0.63 -21.16 1.05
N LEU A 279 -1.18 -22.34 1.34
CA LEU A 279 -0.39 -23.56 1.53
C LEU A 279 0.29 -23.98 0.21
N LYS A 280 -0.37 -23.85 -0.95
CA LYS A 280 0.26 -24.07 -2.27
C LYS A 280 1.39 -23.08 -2.53
N ILE A 281 1.24 -21.82 -2.13
CA ILE A 281 2.36 -20.85 -2.17
C ILE A 281 3.48 -21.30 -1.24
N ALA A 282 3.15 -21.77 -0.04
CA ALA A 282 4.14 -22.21 0.93
C ALA A 282 4.95 -23.45 0.47
N GLU A 283 4.39 -24.27 -0.42
CA GLU A 283 5.10 -25.37 -1.09
C GLU A 283 6.15 -24.88 -2.11
N ARG A 284 6.25 -23.57 -2.36
CA ARG A 284 7.36 -22.98 -3.10
C ARG A 284 8.48 -22.59 -2.16
N PRO A 285 9.69 -23.16 -2.31
CA PRO A 285 10.79 -22.86 -1.40
C PRO A 285 11.23 -21.39 -1.35
N ASP A 286 10.97 -20.62 -2.41
CA ASP A 286 11.25 -19.18 -2.51
C ASP A 286 10.16 -18.29 -1.91
N ALA A 287 9.03 -18.87 -1.47
CA ALA A 287 7.91 -18.13 -0.88
C ALA A 287 7.36 -18.76 0.42
N THR A 288 7.92 -19.87 0.89
CA THR A 288 7.48 -20.55 2.13
C THR A 288 7.49 -19.62 3.34
N ASP A 289 8.54 -18.81 3.48
CA ASP A 289 8.69 -17.89 4.60
C ASP A 289 7.65 -16.77 4.58
N LEU A 290 7.39 -16.21 3.39
CA LEU A 290 6.36 -15.20 3.17
C LEU A 290 4.97 -15.76 3.48
N ALA A 291 4.65 -16.95 2.96
CA ALA A 291 3.35 -17.57 3.14
C ALA A 291 3.08 -17.96 4.61
N ALA A 292 4.07 -18.54 5.29
CA ALA A 292 3.97 -18.88 6.70
C ALA A 292 3.81 -17.64 7.60
N ALA A 293 4.53 -16.55 7.29
CA ALA A 293 4.39 -15.29 8.00
C ALA A 293 2.99 -14.68 7.80
N GLN A 294 2.46 -14.69 6.58
CA GLN A 294 1.12 -14.19 6.29
C GLN A 294 0.02 -15.02 6.99
N LEU A 295 0.12 -16.35 6.96
CA LEU A 295 -0.80 -17.23 7.68
C LEU A 295 -0.77 -16.96 9.20
N ALA A 296 0.39 -16.63 9.76
CA ALA A 296 0.51 -16.23 11.16
C ALA A 296 -0.16 -14.88 11.45
N ALA A 297 0.04 -13.89 10.57
CA ALA A 297 -0.61 -12.57 10.67
C ALA A 297 -2.15 -12.68 10.60
N TRP A 298 -2.62 -13.57 9.74
CA TRP A 298 -4.03 -13.94 9.62
C TRP A 298 -4.60 -14.72 10.81
N HIS A 299 -3.74 -15.15 11.74
CA HIS A 299 -4.12 -16.06 12.83
C HIS A 299 -4.81 -17.34 12.34
N ASP A 300 -4.45 -17.81 11.14
CA ASP A 300 -5.07 -18.99 10.55
C ASP A 300 -4.35 -20.25 11.04
N TRP A 301 -4.74 -20.70 12.22
CA TRP A 301 -4.15 -21.86 12.91
C TRP A 301 -4.48 -23.21 12.28
N GLN A 302 -5.46 -23.27 11.37
CA GLN A 302 -5.79 -24.50 10.66
C GLN A 302 -4.74 -24.89 9.62
N ALA A 303 -3.72 -24.04 9.39
CA ALA A 303 -2.60 -24.35 8.50
C ALA A 303 -1.46 -25.14 9.18
N VAL A 304 -1.53 -25.44 10.48
CA VAL A 304 -0.49 -26.18 11.24
C VAL A 304 -0.05 -27.46 10.52
N ASP A 305 -0.98 -28.36 10.19
CA ASP A 305 -0.64 -29.65 9.58
C ASP A 305 0.05 -29.47 8.21
N GLY A 306 -0.43 -28.51 7.41
CA GLY A 306 0.14 -28.19 6.11
C GLY A 306 1.58 -27.68 6.23
N LEU A 307 1.84 -26.77 7.17
CA LEU A 307 3.16 -26.20 7.38
C LEU A 307 4.14 -27.20 8.02
N VAL A 308 3.66 -28.10 8.88
CA VAL A 308 4.46 -29.22 9.42
C VAL A 308 4.94 -30.12 8.27
N ARG A 309 4.02 -30.54 7.37
CA ARG A 309 4.38 -31.33 6.19
C ARG A 309 5.42 -30.62 5.31
N ILE A 310 5.26 -29.31 5.09
CA ILE A 310 6.21 -28.51 4.30
C ILE A 310 7.58 -28.44 5.01
N PHE A 311 7.60 -28.27 6.33
CA PHE A 311 8.85 -28.23 7.11
C PHE A 311 9.64 -29.54 6.97
N GLU A 312 8.96 -30.69 7.08
CA GLU A 312 9.56 -32.02 6.98
C GLU A 312 10.06 -32.31 5.56
N ALA A 313 9.27 -31.97 4.55
CA ALA A 313 9.64 -32.16 3.15
C ALA A 313 10.81 -31.25 2.71
N ASN A 314 10.98 -30.09 3.35
CA ASN A 314 11.85 -28.98 2.95
C ASN A 314 13.26 -29.41 2.49
N ASN A 315 13.38 -29.65 1.18
CA ASN A 315 14.53 -30.21 0.49
C ASN A 315 15.16 -29.23 -0.51
N ASP A 316 14.94 -27.91 -0.34
CA ASP A 316 15.58 -26.91 -1.20
C ASP A 316 17.10 -27.06 -1.17
N ARG A 317 17.70 -26.90 -2.36
CA ARG A 317 19.15 -26.95 -2.56
C ARG A 317 19.84 -25.68 -2.06
N ASP A 318 19.10 -24.57 -2.02
CA ASP A 318 19.57 -23.32 -1.46
C ASP A 318 19.40 -23.34 0.07
N GLU A 319 20.52 -23.50 0.76
CA GLU A 319 20.55 -23.57 2.22
C GLU A 319 20.07 -22.28 2.90
N THR A 320 20.14 -21.12 2.22
CA THR A 320 19.62 -19.86 2.78
C THR A 320 18.10 -19.87 2.77
N ARG A 321 17.48 -20.20 1.64
CA ARG A 321 16.01 -20.30 1.52
C ARG A 321 15.45 -21.38 2.43
N LYS A 322 16.08 -22.55 2.43
CA LYS A 322 15.72 -23.66 3.33
C LYS A 322 15.70 -23.24 4.80
N LYS A 323 16.73 -22.51 5.25
CA LYS A 323 16.79 -21.99 6.63
C LYS A 323 15.71 -20.93 6.88
N ALA A 324 15.48 -20.02 5.95
CA ALA A 324 14.43 -19.00 6.07
C ALA A 324 13.04 -19.63 6.22
N ALA A 325 12.71 -20.60 5.36
CA ALA A 325 11.46 -21.37 5.41
C ALA A 325 11.26 -22.06 6.77
N ARG A 326 12.28 -22.76 7.28
CA ARG A 326 12.23 -23.41 8.60
C ARG A 326 11.99 -22.42 9.73
N VAL A 327 12.71 -21.29 9.72
CA VAL A 327 12.56 -20.24 10.74
C VAL A 327 11.15 -19.65 10.73
N ALA A 328 10.59 -19.38 9.55
CA ALA A 328 9.25 -18.82 9.43
C ALA A 328 8.17 -19.79 9.90
N ILE A 329 8.26 -21.07 9.54
CA ILE A 329 7.32 -22.10 10.01
C ILE A 329 7.41 -22.26 11.54
N LEU A 330 8.62 -22.29 12.11
CA LEU A 330 8.78 -22.35 13.56
C LEU A 330 8.16 -21.15 14.27
N ARG A 331 8.23 -19.94 13.68
CA ARG A 331 7.55 -18.76 14.23
C ARG A 331 6.03 -18.89 14.17
N TYR A 332 5.49 -19.38 13.05
CA TYR A 332 4.07 -19.67 12.92
C TYR A 332 3.62 -20.66 14.01
N LEU A 333 4.33 -21.79 14.17
CA LEU A 333 4.01 -22.79 15.20
C LEU A 333 4.13 -22.22 16.61
N SER A 334 5.14 -21.39 16.87
CA SER A 334 5.30 -20.73 18.16
C SER A 334 4.16 -19.75 18.46
N ALA A 335 3.71 -18.97 17.47
CA ALA A 335 2.55 -18.09 17.60
C ALA A 335 1.27 -18.91 17.87
N CYS A 336 1.02 -19.95 17.07
CA CYS A 336 -0.12 -20.86 17.25
C CYS A 336 -0.12 -21.53 18.63
N SER A 337 1.04 -21.98 19.14
CA SER A 337 1.18 -22.67 20.42
C SER A 337 0.78 -21.82 21.65
N ARG A 338 0.76 -20.49 21.46
CA ARG A 338 0.42 -19.47 22.46
C ARG A 338 -0.97 -18.89 22.24
N CYS A 339 -1.72 -19.36 21.25
CA CYS A 339 -3.08 -18.92 21.02
C CYS A 339 -3.94 -19.24 22.26
N PRO A 340 -4.64 -18.25 22.84
CA PRO A 340 -5.47 -18.47 24.02
C PRO A 340 -6.86 -19.02 23.69
N ASP A 341 -7.23 -19.13 22.41
CA ASP A 341 -8.57 -19.55 21.98
C ASP A 341 -8.80 -21.05 22.23
N PRO A 342 -9.74 -21.43 23.13
CA PRO A 342 -10.05 -22.83 23.39
C PRO A 342 -10.60 -23.58 22.17
N ALA A 343 -11.25 -22.89 21.23
CA ALA A 343 -11.73 -23.50 19.99
C ALA A 343 -10.59 -23.99 19.09
N ARG A 344 -9.36 -23.54 19.35
CA ARG A 344 -8.13 -23.87 18.61
C ARG A 344 -7.19 -24.77 19.41
N GLN A 345 -7.70 -25.44 20.44
CA GLN A 345 -6.90 -26.28 21.31
C GLN A 345 -6.22 -27.43 20.54
N PHE A 346 -6.89 -28.00 19.54
CA PHE A 346 -6.32 -29.06 18.70
C PHE A 346 -5.09 -28.56 17.96
N GLU A 347 -5.22 -27.47 17.21
CA GLU A 347 -4.13 -26.87 16.43
C GLU A 347 -2.99 -26.40 17.34
N THR A 348 -3.32 -25.84 18.50
CA THR A 348 -2.35 -25.40 19.51
C THR A 348 -1.51 -26.56 20.04
N GLU A 349 -2.13 -27.71 20.32
CA GLU A 349 -1.42 -28.89 20.85
C GLU A 349 -0.58 -29.57 19.77
N THR A 350 -1.09 -29.65 18.55
CA THR A 350 -0.32 -30.11 17.39
C THR A 350 0.90 -29.21 17.15
N ALA A 351 0.72 -27.89 17.23
CA ALA A 351 1.81 -26.92 17.09
C ALA A 351 2.88 -27.07 18.18
N ARG A 352 2.49 -27.31 19.45
CA ARG A 352 3.45 -27.58 20.54
C ARG A 352 4.24 -28.86 20.32
N THR A 353 3.56 -29.92 19.90
CA THR A 353 4.18 -31.22 19.63
C THR A 353 5.21 -31.09 18.50
N ALA A 354 4.81 -30.49 17.38
CA ALA A 354 5.71 -30.24 16.25
C ALA A 354 6.87 -29.32 16.62
N LEU A 355 6.60 -28.24 17.36
CA LEU A 355 7.64 -27.30 17.82
C LEU A 355 8.69 -28.03 18.67
N ALA A 356 8.28 -28.82 19.67
CA ALA A 356 9.21 -29.58 20.51
C ALA A 356 10.06 -30.59 19.71
N GLN A 357 9.48 -31.24 18.70
CA GLN A 357 10.20 -32.15 17.81
C GLN A 357 11.21 -31.40 16.93
N PHE A 358 10.81 -30.28 16.34
CA PHE A 358 11.65 -29.49 15.44
C PHE A 358 12.75 -28.73 16.15
N GLU A 359 12.51 -28.23 17.37
CA GLU A 359 13.56 -27.59 18.19
C GLU A 359 14.69 -28.57 18.55
N ARG A 360 14.37 -29.83 18.83
CA ARG A 360 15.37 -30.88 19.10
C ARG A 360 16.14 -31.28 17.85
N SER A 361 15.47 -31.44 16.72
CA SER A 361 16.10 -31.88 15.47
C SER A 361 16.81 -30.76 14.71
N HIS A 362 16.40 -29.51 14.89
CA HIS A 362 16.90 -28.33 14.17
C HIS A 362 17.17 -27.15 15.12
N PRO A 363 18.06 -27.30 16.12
CA PRO A 363 18.29 -26.29 17.16
C PRO A 363 18.75 -24.93 16.61
N ASP A 364 19.46 -24.92 15.47
CA ASP A 364 19.87 -23.68 14.81
C ASP A 364 18.69 -22.85 14.29
N ALA A 365 17.70 -23.50 13.69
CA ALA A 365 16.51 -22.83 13.17
C ALA A 365 15.65 -22.30 14.32
N ALA A 366 15.52 -23.10 15.40
CA ALA A 366 14.83 -22.71 16.62
C ALA A 366 15.43 -21.46 17.27
N ARG A 367 16.76 -21.43 17.46
CA ARG A 367 17.46 -20.26 18.01
C ARG A 367 17.16 -18.99 17.21
N ARG A 368 17.19 -19.06 15.88
CA ARG A 368 16.91 -17.92 14.99
C ARG A 368 15.44 -17.50 15.00
N ALA A 369 14.51 -18.45 15.16
CA ALA A 369 13.09 -18.14 15.30
C ALA A 369 12.83 -17.30 16.55
N THR A 370 13.47 -17.66 17.67
CA THR A 370 13.36 -16.97 18.97
C THR A 370 14.00 -15.57 18.97
N VAL A 371 15.26 -15.45 18.54
CA VAL A 371 16.01 -14.16 18.56
C VAL A 371 15.27 -13.04 17.82
N LEU A 372 14.69 -13.35 16.66
CA LEU A 372 14.00 -12.38 15.83
C LEU A 372 12.54 -12.12 16.26
N SER A 373 12.01 -12.93 17.18
CA SER A 373 10.68 -12.73 17.78
C SER A 373 10.70 -11.85 19.04
N GLY A 374 11.87 -11.35 19.44
CA GLY A 374 12.05 -10.56 20.67
C GLY A 374 11.84 -11.34 21.97
N VAL A 375 11.56 -12.64 21.89
CA VAL A 375 11.42 -13.53 23.05
C VAL A 375 12.82 -13.88 23.53
N PRO A 376 13.21 -13.54 24.77
CA PRO A 376 14.50 -13.97 25.30
C PRO A 376 14.52 -15.51 25.35
N THR A 377 15.53 -16.10 24.73
CA THR A 377 15.84 -17.52 24.83
C THR A 377 15.93 -17.87 26.32
N ARG A 378 15.05 -18.73 26.83
CA ARG A 378 15.27 -19.35 28.15
C ARG A 378 16.42 -20.34 27.99
N THR A 379 17.64 -19.85 28.16
CA THR A 379 18.82 -20.69 28.31
C THR A 379 18.75 -21.34 29.70
N SER A 380 18.12 -22.52 29.78
CA SER A 380 18.32 -23.42 30.90
C SER A 380 19.54 -24.29 30.60
N GLU A 381 20.74 -23.78 30.86
CA GLU A 381 21.95 -24.60 30.95
C GLU A 381 23.09 -23.75 31.55
N LEU A 382 23.08 -23.68 32.88
CA LEU A 382 24.28 -23.52 33.73
C LEU A 382 24.02 -24.33 35.01
N GLN A 383 24.37 -25.61 34.96
CA GLN A 383 24.92 -26.35 36.09
C GLN A 383 26.27 -26.90 35.67
#